data_AF-A0A4U9I2N4-F1
#
_entry.id   AF-A0A4U9I2N4-F1
#
_cell.length_a   1.000
_cell.length_b   1.000
_cell.length_c   1.000
_cell.angle_alpha   90.00
_cell.angle_beta   90.00
_cell.angle_gamma   90.00
#
_symmetry.space_group_name_H-M   'P 1'
#
loop_
_entity.id
_entity.type
_entity.pdbx_description
1 polymer ?
#
loop_
_entity_poly.entity_id
_entity_poly.type
_entity_poly.pdbx_seq_one_letter_code
_entity_poly.pdbx_strand_id
1 'polypeptide(L)'
;MVACLPVTSTRVKKRTFLLALLLFIDQAEKWATILVVPEHSELMESIMTKTNVRIGAFEIDDAELNGDTQGERTLTIPCKSDPDLCMQLDAWDADTSVPALLDGEHSVLYREHYDQGSDAWIMRLA
;
A
#
# COMPACT_ATOMS: atom_id res chain seq x y z
N MET A 1 -78.31 -19.96 18.56
CA MET A 1 -79.26 -19.13 17.79
C MET A 1 -78.50 -17.90 17.32
N VAL A 2 -78.45 -17.69 16.01
CA VAL A 2 -77.76 -16.55 15.38
C VAL A 2 -78.58 -15.28 15.62
N ALA A 3 -77.94 -14.19 16.04
CA ALA A 3 -78.48 -12.84 15.86
C ALA A 3 -77.36 -11.80 15.70
N CYS A 4 -77.59 -10.91 14.74
CA CYS A 4 -76.73 -9.98 14.05
C CYS A 4 -76.19 -8.75 14.83
N LEU A 5 -74.95 -8.35 14.44
CA LEU A 5 -74.44 -6.98 14.10
C LEU A 5 -74.44 -5.89 15.21
N PRO A 6 -73.78 -4.70 15.02
CA PRO A 6 -72.84 -4.23 13.99
C PRO A 6 -71.53 -3.64 14.61
N VAL A 7 -70.61 -3.07 13.83
CA VAL A 7 -69.95 -1.75 14.13
C VAL A 7 -68.87 -1.40 13.09
N THR A 8 -69.22 -0.40 12.29
CA THR A 8 -68.45 0.72 11.72
C THR A 8 -66.92 0.62 11.51
N SER A 9 -66.56 0.72 10.23
CA SER A 9 -65.51 1.58 9.64
C SER A 9 -64.82 2.57 10.59
N THR A 10 -63.49 2.57 10.63
CA THR A 10 -62.73 3.84 10.53
C THR A 10 -61.45 3.65 9.71
N ARG A 11 -61.35 4.50 8.69
CA ARG A 11 -60.25 4.69 7.74
C ARG A 11 -59.02 5.25 8.46
N VAL A 12 -58.06 4.40 8.82
CA VAL A 12 -56.82 4.82 9.49
C VAL A 12 -55.74 5.23 8.47
N LYS A 13 -55.59 6.56 8.35
CA LYS A 13 -54.31 7.29 8.40
C LYS A 13 -53.21 6.95 7.38
N LYS A 14 -53.49 7.26 6.12
CA LYS A 14 -52.51 7.38 5.02
C LYS A 14 -51.37 8.40 5.28
N ARG A 15 -51.54 9.31 6.25
CA ARG A 15 -50.53 10.32 6.65
C ARG A 15 -49.47 9.80 7.61
N THR A 16 -49.72 8.74 8.38
CA THR A 16 -48.73 8.19 9.33
C THR A 16 -47.64 7.40 8.60
N PHE A 17 -47.98 6.76 7.48
CA PHE A 17 -47.03 5.97 6.68
C PHE A 17 -45.93 6.81 6.01
N LEU A 18 -46.23 8.06 5.62
CA LEU A 18 -45.25 8.95 4.98
C LEU A 18 -44.19 9.47 5.97
N LEU A 19 -44.58 9.78 7.21
CA LEU A 19 -43.65 10.18 8.27
C LEU A 19 -42.72 9.03 8.67
N ALA A 20 -43.23 7.79 8.71
CA ALA A 20 -42.39 6.61 8.96
C ALA A 20 -41.37 6.38 7.84
N LEU A 21 -41.77 6.49 6.56
CA LEU A 21 -40.87 6.30 5.42
C LEU A 21 -39.77 7.38 5.34
N LEU A 22 -40.07 8.62 5.69
CA LEU A 22 -39.08 9.71 5.70
C LEU A 22 -38.03 9.54 6.82
N LEU A 23 -38.41 9.00 7.98
CA LEU A 23 -37.45 8.67 9.05
C LEU A 23 -36.51 7.51 8.66
N PHE A 24 -36.93 6.60 7.79
CA PHE A 24 -36.09 5.51 7.29
C PHE A 24 -35.00 5.98 6.31
N ILE A 25 -35.24 7.05 5.55
CA ILE A 25 -34.26 7.59 4.59
C ILE A 25 -33.13 8.35 5.33
N ASP A 26 -33.45 9.04 6.42
CA ASP A 26 -32.47 9.75 7.26
C ASP A 26 -31.45 8.81 7.93
N GLN A 27 -31.85 7.57 8.25
CA GLN A 27 -30.93 6.55 8.76
C GLN A 27 -30.00 5.95 7.71
N ALA A 28 -30.29 6.10 6.41
CA ALA A 28 -29.44 5.55 5.34
C ALA A 28 -28.22 6.44 5.04
N GLU A 29 -28.34 7.77 5.21
CA GLU A 29 -27.22 8.69 4.98
C GLU A 29 -26.11 8.54 6.02
N LYS A 30 -26.44 8.05 7.22
CA LYS A 30 -25.46 7.86 8.30
C LYS A 30 -24.43 6.75 8.03
N TRP A 31 -24.69 5.91 7.03
CA TRP A 31 -23.77 4.85 6.59
C TRP A 31 -22.99 5.23 5.33
N ALA A 32 -23.33 6.34 4.65
CA ALA A 32 -22.64 6.80 3.44
C ALA A 32 -21.27 7.42 3.70
N THR A 33 -20.99 7.84 4.94
CA THR A 33 -19.68 8.38 5.35
C THR A 33 -18.64 7.28 5.63
N ILE A 34 -19.01 6.00 5.59
CA ILE A 34 -18.10 4.85 5.74
C ILE A 34 -17.61 4.38 4.35
N LEU A 35 -17.40 5.32 3.43
CA LEU A 35 -16.64 5.13 2.19
C LEU A 35 -15.47 6.11 2.10
N VAL A 36 -15.04 6.66 3.23
CA VAL A 36 -13.62 7.01 3.35
C VAL A 36 -12.90 5.68 3.46
N VAL A 37 -12.52 5.16 2.29
CA VAL A 37 -11.48 4.16 2.11
C VAL A 37 -10.37 4.53 3.10
N PRO A 38 -10.07 3.68 4.10
CA PRO A 38 -8.84 3.87 4.83
C PRO A 38 -7.75 3.70 3.78
N GLU A 39 -6.90 4.72 3.71
CA GLU A 39 -5.60 4.76 3.06
C GLU A 39 -4.75 3.58 3.54
N HIS A 40 -5.13 2.35 3.19
CA HIS A 40 -4.33 1.14 3.34
C HIS A 40 -3.41 1.02 2.12
N SER A 41 -2.57 2.04 1.91
CA SER A 41 -1.37 1.89 1.07
C SER A 41 -0.28 1.10 1.79
N GLU A 42 -0.39 0.85 3.09
CA GLU A 42 0.67 0.20 3.89
C GLU A 42 0.61 -1.35 3.90
N LEU A 43 -0.39 -1.99 3.28
CA LEU A 43 -0.50 -3.46 3.26
C LEU A 43 -0.21 -4.10 1.89
N MET A 44 0.28 -3.31 0.94
CA MET A 44 1.04 -3.83 -0.21
C MET A 44 2.56 -3.83 0.07
N GLU A 45 2.99 -3.71 1.34
CA GLU A 45 4.28 -4.22 1.83
C GLU A 45 4.20 -5.72 2.15
N SER A 46 3.22 -6.42 1.57
CA SER A 46 3.16 -7.87 1.65
C SER A 46 4.29 -8.41 0.78
N ILE A 47 5.36 -8.92 1.42
CA ILE A 47 6.47 -9.76 0.92
C ILE A 47 7.60 -9.14 0.07
N MET A 48 7.95 -7.86 0.22
CA MET A 48 9.34 -7.46 -0.14
C MET A 48 10.28 -7.98 0.93
N THR A 49 11.12 -8.96 0.58
CA THR A 49 12.14 -9.48 1.50
C THR A 49 13.22 -8.44 1.66
N LYS A 50 13.23 -7.80 2.83
CA LYS A 50 14.37 -7.01 3.27
C LYS A 50 15.62 -7.89 3.26
N THR A 51 16.70 -7.35 2.71
CA THR A 51 17.99 -7.99 2.57
C THR A 51 19.07 -7.06 3.12
N ASN A 52 20.09 -7.64 3.74
CA ASN A 52 21.27 -6.88 4.11
C ASN A 52 22.15 -6.71 2.87
N VAL A 53 22.55 -5.48 2.57
CA VAL A 53 23.54 -5.20 1.53
C VAL A 53 24.72 -4.44 2.12
N ARG A 54 25.92 -4.89 1.80
CA ARG A 54 27.16 -4.21 2.14
C ARG A 54 27.91 -3.80 0.88
N ILE A 55 28.21 -2.52 0.76
CA ILE A 55 28.94 -1.92 -0.36
C ILE A 55 30.15 -1.19 0.21
N GLY A 56 31.33 -1.79 0.06
CA GLY A 56 32.56 -1.27 0.67
C GLY A 56 32.47 -1.16 2.21
N ALA A 57 32.45 0.08 2.70
CA ALA A 57 32.34 0.38 4.13
C ALA A 57 30.89 0.58 4.61
N PHE A 58 29.93 0.67 3.69
CA PHE A 58 28.51 0.92 3.99
C PHE A 58 27.76 -0.38 4.15
N GLU A 59 26.85 -0.43 5.11
CA GLU A 59 26.01 -1.59 5.40
C GLU A 59 24.56 -1.11 5.61
N ILE A 60 23.63 -1.68 4.84
CA ILE A 60 22.21 -1.33 4.80
C ILE A 60 21.44 -2.60 5.13
N ASP A 61 20.53 -2.53 6.12
CA ASP A 61 19.78 -3.68 6.63
C ASP A 61 18.31 -3.73 6.14
N ASP A 62 17.85 -2.66 5.48
CA ASP A 62 16.50 -2.49 4.99
C ASP A 62 16.42 -2.31 3.47
N ALA A 63 17.44 -2.74 2.73
CA ALA A 63 17.38 -2.80 1.27
C ALA A 63 16.37 -3.86 0.82
N GLU A 64 15.74 -3.65 -0.33
CA GLU A 64 14.64 -4.51 -0.79
C GLU A 64 15.01 -5.17 -2.11
N LEU A 65 15.02 -6.51 -2.13
CA LEU A 65 15.27 -7.26 -3.34
C LEU A 65 13.95 -7.54 -4.06
N ASN A 66 13.89 -7.13 -5.33
CA ASN A 66 12.74 -7.25 -6.21
C ASN A 66 13.06 -8.20 -7.37
N GLY A 67 12.10 -9.05 -7.73
CA GLY A 67 12.20 -9.98 -8.85
C GLY A 67 12.77 -11.36 -8.48
N ASP A 68 12.30 -12.38 -9.20
CA ASP A 68 12.68 -13.78 -8.92
C ASP A 68 13.85 -14.27 -9.77
N THR A 69 14.09 -13.66 -10.94
CA THR A 69 15.06 -14.13 -11.94
C THR A 69 16.36 -13.34 -11.90
N GLN A 70 17.51 -14.01 -11.86
CA GLN A 70 18.85 -13.38 -11.70
C GLN A 70 19.14 -12.18 -12.62
N GLY A 71 18.65 -12.17 -13.86
CA GLY A 71 18.88 -11.06 -14.81
C GLY A 71 17.88 -9.90 -14.76
N GLU A 72 16.78 -10.06 -14.02
CA GLU A 72 15.72 -9.05 -13.87
C GLU A 72 15.61 -8.58 -12.41
N ARG A 73 16.46 -9.11 -11.53
CA ARG A 73 16.49 -8.72 -10.12
C ARG A 73 16.98 -7.30 -9.99
N THR A 74 16.24 -6.53 -9.20
CA THR A 74 16.64 -5.19 -8.78
C THR A 74 16.73 -5.13 -7.27
N LEU A 75 17.62 -4.28 -6.78
CA LEU A 75 17.81 -3.98 -5.37
C LEU A 75 17.47 -2.51 -5.16
N THR A 76 16.50 -2.25 -4.30
CA THR A 76 16.15 -0.90 -3.87
C THR A 76 16.95 -0.56 -2.63
N ILE A 77 17.72 0.53 -2.68
CA ILE A 77 18.50 1.05 -1.55
C ILE A 77 17.90 2.40 -1.13
N PRO A 78 17.19 2.46 0.01
CA PRO A 78 16.60 3.72 0.48
C PRO A 78 17.68 4.73 0.89
N CYS A 79 17.57 5.98 0.45
CA CYS A 79 18.55 7.02 0.80
C CYS A 79 18.45 7.47 2.25
N LYS A 80 17.33 7.16 2.92
CA LYS A 80 17.13 7.46 4.35
C LYS A 80 17.95 6.55 5.25
N SER A 81 18.30 5.34 4.80
CA SER A 81 19.07 4.37 5.58
C SER A 81 20.51 4.83 5.74
N ASP A 82 21.10 5.33 4.65
CA ASP A 82 22.43 5.96 4.65
C ASP A 82 22.52 7.06 3.59
N PRO A 83 22.40 8.34 4.00
CA PRO A 83 22.50 9.49 3.09
C PRO A 83 23.87 9.63 2.42
N ASP A 84 24.95 9.22 3.10
CA ASP A 84 26.32 9.32 2.57
C ASP A 84 26.52 8.30 1.44
N LEU A 85 26.02 7.08 1.62
CA LEU A 85 25.98 6.08 0.55
C LEU A 85 25.16 6.62 -0.64
N CYS A 86 23.97 7.16 -0.41
CA CYS A 86 23.12 7.69 -1.46
C CYS A 86 23.81 8.78 -2.30
N MET A 87 24.54 9.69 -1.63
CA MET A 87 25.38 10.69 -2.31
C MET A 87 26.51 10.05 -3.14
N GLN A 88 27.10 8.94 -2.69
CA GLN A 88 28.12 8.23 -3.45
C GLN A 88 27.53 7.52 -4.68
N LEU A 89 26.34 6.92 -4.55
CA LEU A 89 25.63 6.26 -5.65
C LEU A 89 25.30 7.23 -6.80
N ASP A 90 25.03 8.51 -6.47
CA ASP A 90 24.78 9.56 -7.47
C ASP A 90 25.97 9.80 -8.41
N ALA A 91 27.19 9.58 -7.92
CA ALA A 91 28.41 9.79 -8.69
C ALA A 91 28.79 8.61 -9.60
N TRP A 92 28.19 7.43 -9.42
CA TRP A 92 28.45 6.27 -10.28
C TRP A 92 27.76 6.44 -11.63
N ASP A 93 28.20 5.73 -12.66
CA ASP A 93 27.45 5.64 -13.93
C ASP A 93 26.76 4.28 -14.05
N ALA A 94 25.95 4.10 -15.10
CA ALA A 94 25.18 2.87 -15.30
C ALA A 94 26.05 1.66 -15.71
N ASP A 95 27.25 1.92 -16.24
CA ASP A 95 28.16 0.89 -16.75
C ASP A 95 29.21 0.45 -15.71
N THR A 96 29.31 1.20 -14.61
CA THR A 96 30.21 0.90 -13.49
C THR A 96 29.69 -0.29 -12.71
N SER A 97 30.48 -1.36 -12.69
CA SER A 97 30.24 -2.53 -11.85
C SER A 97 30.65 -2.26 -10.40
N VAL A 98 29.75 -2.47 -9.46
CA VAL A 98 29.98 -2.23 -8.04
C VAL A 98 29.97 -3.57 -7.30
N PRO A 99 31.07 -3.98 -6.65
CA PRO A 99 31.06 -5.18 -5.84
C PRO A 99 30.27 -4.95 -4.54
N ALA A 100 29.39 -5.88 -4.21
CA ALA A 100 28.58 -5.87 -3.00
C ALA A 100 28.50 -7.25 -2.35
N LEU A 101 28.07 -7.29 -1.09
CA LEU A 101 27.66 -8.49 -0.39
C LEU A 101 26.17 -8.38 -0.08
N LEU A 102 25.34 -9.29 -0.58
CA LEU A 102 23.92 -9.40 -0.25
C LEU A 102 23.74 -10.60 0.67
N ASP A 103 23.28 -10.36 1.90
CA ASP A 103 23.15 -11.38 2.95
C ASP A 103 24.42 -12.24 3.13
N GLY A 104 25.58 -11.63 2.90
CA GLY A 104 26.90 -12.28 2.96
C GLY A 104 27.37 -12.96 1.68
N GLU A 105 26.57 -13.00 0.62
CA GLU A 105 26.94 -13.55 -0.69
C GLU A 105 27.46 -12.45 -1.64
N HIS A 106 28.54 -12.74 -2.37
CA HIS A 106 29.10 -11.82 -3.35
C HIS A 106 28.14 -11.57 -4.51
N SER A 107 27.91 -10.30 -4.83
CA SER A 107 27.14 -9.86 -5.97
C SER A 107 27.80 -8.66 -6.65
N VAL A 108 27.37 -8.36 -7.86
CA VAL A 108 27.74 -7.15 -8.58
C VAL A 108 26.48 -6.35 -8.87
N LEU A 109 26.50 -5.08 -8.50
CA LEU A 109 25.43 -4.13 -8.72
C LEU A 109 25.80 -3.16 -9.84
N TYR A 110 24.80 -2.76 -10.61
CA TYR A 110 24.87 -1.70 -11.59
C TYR A 110 23.81 -0.67 -11.27
N ARG A 111 24.13 0.61 -11.44
CA ARG A 111 23.14 1.67 -11.23
C ARG A 111 22.10 1.64 -12.34
N GLU A 112 20.82 1.67 -11.97
CA GLU A 112 19.74 1.72 -12.95
C GLU A 112 19.11 3.11 -13.00
N HIS A 113 18.40 3.52 -11.95
CA HIS A 113 17.82 4.86 -11.84
C HIS A 113 17.54 5.24 -10.39
N TYR A 114 17.35 6.53 -10.17
CA TYR A 114 16.83 7.07 -8.92
C TYR A 114 15.31 7.13 -8.98
N ASP A 115 14.63 6.57 -7.98
CA ASP A 115 13.18 6.74 -7.82
C ASP A 115 12.89 7.88 -6.85
N GLN A 116 12.36 8.98 -7.39
CA GLN A 116 11.97 10.16 -6.61
C GLN A 116 10.76 9.89 -5.71
N GLY A 117 9.93 8.89 -6.02
CA GLY A 117 8.73 8.56 -5.25
C GLY A 117 9.07 7.88 -3.92
N SER A 118 9.96 6.90 -3.96
CA SER A 118 10.43 6.16 -2.78
C SER A 118 11.67 6.75 -2.11
N ASP A 119 12.32 7.75 -2.72
CA ASP A 119 13.56 8.35 -2.24
C ASP A 119 14.68 7.30 -2.12
N ALA A 120 14.86 6.53 -3.20
CA ALA A 120 15.74 5.36 -3.23
C ALA A 120 16.47 5.19 -4.56
N TRP A 121 17.65 4.57 -4.50
CA TRP A 121 18.37 4.11 -5.68
C TRP A 121 17.94 2.71 -6.06
N ILE A 122 17.57 2.52 -7.33
CA ILE A 122 17.28 1.22 -7.93
C ILE A 122 18.56 0.72 -8.60
N MET A 123 19.02 -0.45 -8.18
CA MET A 123 20.23 -1.10 -8.65
C MET A 123 19.87 -2.41 -9.35
N ARG A 124 20.51 -2.71 -10.48
CA ARG A 124 20.37 -3.99 -11.18
C ARG A 124 21.45 -4.97 -10.73
N LEU A 125 21.09 -6.24 -10.54
CA LEU A 125 22.05 -7.31 -10.26
C LEU A 125 22.62 -7.92 -11.56
N ALA A 126 23.85 -8.46 -11.47
CA ALA A 126 24.56 -9.15 -12.56
C ALA A 126 24.26 -10.65 -12.62
#